data_AF-A0A183NGK1-F1
#
_entry.id   AF-A0A183NGK1-F1
#
_cell.length_a   1.000
_cell.length_b   1.000
_cell.length_c   1.000
_cell.angle_alpha   90.00
_cell.angle_beta   90.00
_cell.angle_gamma   90.00
#
_symmetry.space_group_name_H-M   'P 1'
#
loop_
_entity.id
_entity.type
_entity.pdbx_description
1 polymer ?
#
loop_
_entity_poly.entity_id
_entity_poly.type
_entity_poly.pdbx_seq_one_letter_code
_entity_poly.pdbx_strand_id
1 'polypeptide(L)'
;MTQIIFVVTNDKDIIYVPFIQVKVFDNLIYIFICYSRVEIPGTGSRKETWIMTPEEKLETVPVLREEGNQLYNRGEYNKAAACYSEALGILEQLVLREKPGEPEWIVLDKLQIPLFVNLAQCQFKEKDYYAAIKNTTEALSRDPTNVKALYRRSKAYIETWDFDLAAEDLRKLAICRPEMKNTVENELNIIEAKRVNEEIKGRQKLAGKLFACPKSVAESSIL
;
A
#
# COMPACT_ATOMS: atom_id res chain seq x y z
N MET A 1 -3.30 58.09 9.05
CA MET A 1 -2.77 57.47 10.29
C MET A 1 -1.99 56.24 9.86
N THR A 2 -0.67 56.28 9.91
CA THR A 2 0.20 55.19 9.43
C THR A 2 0.12 54.02 10.42
N GLN A 3 -0.55 52.92 10.04
CA GLN A 3 -0.54 51.70 10.84
C GLN A 3 0.77 50.96 10.57
N ILE A 4 1.66 50.93 11.57
CA ILE A 4 2.83 50.06 11.57
C ILE A 4 2.31 48.67 11.94
N ILE A 5 2.26 47.77 10.95
CA ILE A 5 1.87 46.37 11.15
C ILE A 5 3.11 45.62 11.64
N PHE A 6 3.12 45.20 12.90
CA PHE A 6 4.11 44.24 13.39
C PHE A 6 3.61 42.83 13.04
N VAL A 7 4.35 42.15 12.15
CA VAL A 7 4.11 40.75 11.80
C VAL A 7 4.80 39.88 12.83
N VAL A 8 4.05 39.16 13.65
CA VAL A 8 4.59 38.12 14.53
C VAL A 8 4.42 36.79 13.80
N THR A 9 5.53 36.22 13.32
CA THR A 9 5.56 34.89 12.72
C THR A 9 5.89 33.88 13.80
N ASN A 10 5.03 32.90 14.02
CA ASN A 10 5.41 31.64 14.66
C ASN A 10 5.16 30.52 13.64
N ASP A 11 6.07 29.55 13.64
CA ASP A 11 6.13 28.44 12.68
C ASP A 11 4.76 27.97 12.16
N LYS A 12 4.68 27.86 10.82
CA LYS A 12 3.60 27.26 10.01
C LYS A 12 2.40 28.16 9.69
N ASP A 13 2.58 28.98 8.66
CA ASP A 13 1.54 29.45 7.73
C ASP A 13 0.39 30.31 8.28
N ILE A 14 0.50 30.80 9.53
CA ILE A 14 -0.50 31.66 10.15
C ILE A 14 0.12 33.03 10.44
N ILE A 15 -0.49 34.08 9.89
CA ILE A 15 -0.14 35.47 10.19
C ILE A 15 -1.19 36.04 11.15
N TYR A 16 -0.72 36.58 12.28
CA TYR A 16 -1.55 37.37 13.18
C TYR A 16 -1.35 38.85 12.88
N VAL A 17 -2.42 39.50 12.41
CA VAL A 17 -2.42 40.94 12.13
C VAL A 17 -3.06 41.67 13.30
N PRO A 18 -2.30 42.43 14.11
CA PRO A 18 -2.86 43.21 15.20
C PRO A 18 -3.64 44.42 14.64
N PHE A 19 -4.80 44.71 15.22
CA PHE A 19 -5.54 45.94 15.00
C PHE A 19 -6.19 46.44 16.29
N ILE A 20 -6.33 47.76 16.40
CA ILE A 20 -6.89 48.38 17.60
C ILE A 20 -8.35 48.74 17.32
N GLN A 21 -9.26 48.30 18.20
CA GLN A 21 -10.63 48.78 18.23
C GLN A 21 -10.84 49.68 19.43
N VAL A 22 -11.37 50.87 19.20
CA VAL A 22 -11.75 51.79 20.25
C VAL A 22 -13.28 51.83 20.32
N LYS A 23 -13.84 51.54 21.50
CA LYS A 23 -15.27 51.70 21.78
C LYS A 23 -15.46 52.70 22.90
N VAL A 24 -16.43 53.60 22.73
CA VAL A 24 -16.82 54.56 23.76
C VAL A 24 -18.19 54.17 24.27
N PHE A 25 -18.30 53.96 25.59
CA PHE A 25 -19.56 53.66 26.25
C PHE A 25 -19.59 54.37 27.60
N ASP A 26 -20.69 55.07 27.91
CA ASP A 26 -20.88 55.84 29.16
C ASP A 26 -19.68 56.72 29.56
N ASN A 27 -19.18 57.56 28.64
CA ASN A 27 -18.01 58.44 28.82
C ASN A 27 -16.68 57.73 29.15
N LEU A 28 -16.60 56.40 29.02
CA LEU A 28 -15.37 55.61 29.16
C LEU A 28 -14.88 55.13 27.79
N ILE A 29 -13.56 55.23 27.58
CA ILE A 29 -12.89 54.77 26.35
C ILE A 29 -12.27 53.40 26.60
N TYR A 30 -12.72 52.40 25.84
CA TYR A 30 -12.19 51.05 25.86
C TYR A 30 -11.33 50.81 24.63
N ILE A 31 -10.07 50.44 24.83
CA ILE A 31 -9.11 50.11 23.77
C ILE A 31 -8.92 48.60 23.78
N PHE A 32 -9.33 47.93 22.70
CA PHE A 32 -9.14 46.51 22.51
C PHE A 32 -8.00 46.28 21.51
N ILE A 33 -7.03 45.47 21.92
CA ILE A 33 -6.01 44.94 21.01
C ILE A 33 -6.56 43.62 20.48
N CYS A 34 -6.97 43.63 19.21
CA CYS A 34 -7.52 42.47 18.53
C CYS A 34 -6.47 41.91 17.55
N TYR A 35 -6.50 40.61 17.33
CA TYR A 35 -5.65 39.95 16.34
C TYR A 35 -6.54 39.24 15.32
N SER A 36 -6.39 39.59 14.04
CA SER A 36 -7.00 38.84 12.95
C SER A 36 -6.09 37.68 12.58
N ARG A 37 -6.63 36.45 12.61
CA ARG A 37 -5.95 35.27 12.08
C ARG A 37 -6.14 35.25 10.57
N VAL A 38 -5.04 35.34 9.83
CA VAL A 38 -5.03 35.21 8.38
C VAL A 38 -4.29 33.92 8.03
N GLU A 39 -5.00 32.98 7.41
CA GLU A 39 -4.43 31.79 6.79
C GLU A 39 -4.03 32.15 5.36
N ILE A 40 -2.80 31.83 4.95
CA ILE A 40 -2.34 32.11 3.58
C ILE A 40 -2.85 30.96 2.68
N PRO A 41 -3.78 31.20 1.75
CA PRO A 41 -4.21 30.15 0.82
C PRO A 41 -3.11 29.93 -0.22
N GLY A 42 -2.33 28.86 -0.06
CA GLY A 42 -1.35 28.44 -1.08
C GLY A 42 -0.07 27.78 -0.57
N THR A 43 0.20 27.76 0.73
CA THR A 43 1.38 27.07 1.30
C THR A 43 1.11 25.61 1.68
N GLY A 44 -0.16 25.19 1.71
CA GLY A 44 -0.57 23.80 1.90
C GLY A 44 -0.53 22.95 0.62
N SER A 45 -0.18 23.54 -0.53
CA SER A 45 0.05 22.77 -1.75
C SER A 45 1.38 22.04 -1.63
N ARG A 46 1.35 20.71 -1.76
CA ARG A 46 2.52 19.86 -1.90
C ARG A 46 3.53 20.55 -2.82
N LYS A 47 4.71 20.92 -2.28
CA LYS A 47 5.79 21.51 -3.10
C LYS A 47 6.00 20.61 -4.33
N GLU A 48 6.24 21.20 -5.48
CA GLU A 48 6.45 20.40 -6.68
C GLU A 48 7.74 19.56 -6.54
N THR A 49 7.70 18.30 -6.96
CA THR A 49 8.77 17.30 -6.73
C THR A 49 10.14 17.73 -7.28
N TRP A 50 10.20 18.66 -8.24
CA TRP A 50 11.45 19.17 -8.83
C TRP A 50 12.11 20.30 -8.04
N ILE A 51 11.40 20.95 -7.10
CA ILE A 51 11.94 22.05 -6.28
C ILE A 51 12.45 21.53 -4.93
N MET A 52 12.05 20.31 -4.54
CA MET A 52 12.42 19.71 -3.26
C MET A 52 13.87 19.20 -3.23
N THR A 53 14.57 19.40 -2.12
CA THR A 53 15.85 18.75 -1.84
C THR A 53 15.67 17.23 -1.62
N PRO A 54 16.73 16.40 -1.74
CA PRO A 54 16.63 14.97 -1.43
C PRO A 54 16.09 14.67 -0.02
N GLU A 55 16.46 15.50 0.96
CA GLU A 55 16.02 15.37 2.35
C GLU A 55 14.52 15.70 2.47
N GLU A 56 14.08 16.80 1.85
CA GLU A 56 12.65 17.15 1.82
C GLU A 56 11.82 16.06 1.13
N LYS A 57 12.34 15.46 0.04
CA LYS A 57 11.69 14.32 -0.61
C LYS A 57 11.58 13.12 0.32
N LEU A 58 12.63 12.80 1.07
CA LEU A 58 12.61 11.68 2.01
C LEU A 58 11.55 11.87 3.11
N GLU A 59 11.38 13.10 3.60
CA GLU A 59 10.34 13.45 4.60
C GLU A 59 8.91 13.29 4.07
N THR A 60 8.69 13.32 2.75
CA THR A 60 7.35 13.07 2.17
C THR A 60 6.95 11.60 2.17
N VAL A 61 7.92 10.68 2.17
CA VAL A 61 7.67 9.23 2.13
C VAL A 61 6.79 8.75 3.30
N PRO A 62 7.09 9.07 4.58
CA PRO A 62 6.24 8.65 5.69
C PRO A 62 4.84 9.27 5.64
N VAL A 63 4.71 10.51 5.13
CA VAL A 63 3.41 11.19 4.97
C VAL A 63 2.54 10.45 3.95
N LEU A 64 3.08 10.13 2.79
CA LEU A 64 2.37 9.36 1.75
C LEU A 64 1.99 7.96 2.21
N ARG A 65 2.89 7.31 2.97
CA ARG A 65 2.60 6.00 3.56
C ARG A 65 1.40 6.09 4.50
N GLU A 66 1.32 7.14 5.31
CA GLU A 66 0.21 7.30 6.25
C GLU A 66 -1.09 7.70 5.56
N GLU A 67 -1.03 8.58 4.57
CA GLU A 67 -2.18 8.89 3.72
C GLU A 67 -2.73 7.63 3.02
N GLY A 68 -1.83 6.81 2.48
CA GLY A 68 -2.16 5.51 1.90
C GLY A 68 -2.81 4.57 2.93
N ASN A 69 -2.34 4.54 4.18
CA ASN A 69 -2.94 3.72 5.24
C ASN A 69 -4.38 4.18 5.53
N GLN A 70 -4.61 5.49 5.59
CA GLN A 70 -5.93 6.06 5.84
C GLN A 70 -6.90 5.75 4.69
N LEU A 71 -6.46 5.92 3.44
CA LEU A 71 -7.24 5.56 2.25
C LEU A 71 -7.57 4.06 2.22
N TYR A 72 -6.60 3.21 2.57
CA TYR A 72 -6.80 1.77 2.67
C TYR A 72 -7.87 1.41 3.70
N ASN A 73 -7.83 2.05 4.87
CA ASN A 73 -8.83 1.84 5.92
C ASN A 73 -10.24 2.32 5.52
N ARG A 74 -10.33 3.29 4.60
CA ARG A 74 -11.60 3.72 3.97
C ARG A 74 -12.08 2.79 2.84
N GLY A 75 -11.30 1.77 2.48
CA GLY A 75 -11.60 0.87 1.37
C GLY A 75 -11.27 1.46 -0.02
N GLU A 76 -10.60 2.61 -0.07
CA GLU A 76 -10.21 3.28 -1.32
C GLU A 76 -8.87 2.72 -1.83
N TYR A 77 -8.83 1.43 -2.18
CA TYR A 77 -7.58 0.71 -2.45
C TYR A 77 -6.81 1.26 -3.66
N ASN A 78 -7.49 1.70 -4.72
CA ASN A 78 -6.84 2.30 -5.88
C ASN A 78 -6.10 3.61 -5.54
N LYS A 79 -6.70 4.45 -4.70
CA LYS A 79 -6.04 5.70 -4.24
C LYS A 79 -4.90 5.39 -3.28
N ALA A 80 -5.10 4.43 -2.36
CA ALA A 80 -4.04 3.98 -1.46
C ALA A 80 -2.83 3.44 -2.25
N ALA A 81 -3.08 2.63 -3.28
CA ALA A 81 -2.06 2.10 -4.17
C ALA A 81 -1.29 3.22 -4.89
N ALA A 82 -1.97 4.30 -5.31
CA ALA A 82 -1.33 5.46 -5.91
C ALA A 82 -0.37 6.15 -4.93
N CYS A 83 -0.79 6.39 -3.68
CA CYS A 83 0.08 6.97 -2.65
C CYS A 83 1.33 6.12 -2.37
N TYR A 84 1.18 4.79 -2.26
CA TYR A 84 2.33 3.91 -2.05
C TYR A 84 3.26 3.85 -3.26
N SER A 85 2.71 3.84 -4.47
CA SER A 85 3.48 3.85 -5.72
C SER A 85 4.27 5.15 -5.87
N GLU A 86 3.68 6.28 -5.49
CA GLU A 86 4.36 7.56 -5.49
C GLU A 86 5.50 7.61 -4.46
N ALA A 87 5.27 7.11 -3.25
CA ALA A 87 6.31 7.00 -2.23
C ALA A 87 7.46 6.10 -2.68
N LEU A 88 7.17 4.99 -3.37
CA LEU A 88 8.18 4.12 -3.98
C LEU A 88 8.97 4.85 -5.06
N GLY A 89 8.31 5.58 -5.97
CA GLY A 89 8.98 6.35 -7.02
C GLY A 89 9.93 7.41 -6.46
N ILE A 90 9.58 8.04 -5.34
CA ILE A 90 10.49 8.96 -4.63
C ILE A 90 11.71 8.21 -4.09
N LEU A 91 11.52 7.09 -3.41
CA LEU A 91 12.64 6.28 -2.90
C LEU A 91 13.53 5.74 -4.01
N GLU A 92 12.97 5.28 -5.14
CA GLU A 92 13.74 4.83 -6.29
C GLU A 92 14.63 5.94 -6.86
N GLN A 93 14.11 7.17 -6.97
CA GLN A 93 14.91 8.32 -7.40
C GLN A 93 16.05 8.64 -6.43
N LEU A 94 15.83 8.51 -5.13
CA LEU A 94 16.86 8.75 -4.11
C LEU A 94 17.92 7.63 -4.15
N VAL A 95 17.49 6.36 -4.24
CA VAL A 95 18.38 5.19 -4.32
C VAL A 95 19.32 5.28 -5.53
N LEU A 96 18.85 5.78 -6.67
CA LEU A 96 19.67 5.93 -7.89
C LEU A 96 20.83 6.93 -7.74
N ARG A 97 20.77 7.83 -6.75
CA ARG A 97 21.84 8.80 -6.47
C ARG A 97 22.93 8.20 -5.59
N GLU A 98 22.58 7.16 -4.84
CA GLU A 98 23.47 6.49 -3.90
C GLU A 98 24.16 5.29 -4.55
N LYS A 99 25.37 5.00 -4.08
CA LYS A 99 26.14 3.86 -4.57
C LYS A 99 25.61 2.56 -3.93
N PRO A 100 25.34 1.50 -4.72
CA PRO A 100 24.91 0.23 -4.18
C PRO A 100 25.87 -0.33 -3.12
N GLY A 101 25.32 -0.71 -1.97
CA GLY A 101 26.07 -1.28 -0.85
C GLY A 101 26.56 -0.28 0.21
N GLU A 102 26.48 1.03 -0.05
CA GLU A 102 26.76 2.03 0.99
C GLU A 102 25.65 2.07 2.05
N PRO A 103 25.94 2.49 3.29
CA PRO A 103 24.95 2.52 4.37
C PRO A 103 23.67 3.28 4.03
N GLU A 104 23.78 4.43 3.37
CA GLU A 104 22.68 5.27 2.93
C GLU A 104 21.79 4.55 1.91
N TRP A 105 22.40 3.86 0.94
CA TRP A 105 21.70 3.04 -0.04
C TRP A 105 20.92 1.92 0.64
N ILE A 106 21.54 1.21 1.60
CA ILE A 106 20.91 0.10 2.33
C ILE A 106 19.70 0.60 3.14
N VAL A 107 19.82 1.79 3.76
CA VAL A 107 18.72 2.40 4.51
C VAL A 107 17.54 2.72 3.58
N LEU A 108 17.79 3.39 2.46
CA LEU A 108 16.76 3.74 1.48
C LEU A 108 16.09 2.51 0.88
N ASP A 109 16.86 1.48 0.54
CA ASP A 109 16.34 0.23 -0.02
C ASP A 109 15.41 -0.50 0.97
N LYS A 110 15.79 -0.51 2.26
CA LYS A 110 14.94 -1.09 3.32
C LYS A 110 13.64 -0.31 3.56
N LEU A 111 13.62 1.00 3.34
CA LEU A 111 12.40 1.80 3.46
C LEU A 111 11.32 1.43 2.43
N GLN A 112 11.71 0.80 1.32
CA GLN A 112 10.77 0.35 0.28
C GLN A 112 9.94 -0.87 0.71
N ILE A 113 10.47 -1.74 1.59
CA ILE A 113 9.83 -2.99 2.02
C ILE A 113 8.38 -2.79 2.50
N PRO A 114 8.09 -1.91 3.49
CA PRO A 114 6.72 -1.71 3.95
C PRO A 114 5.79 -1.15 2.86
N LEU A 115 6.31 -0.36 1.93
CA LEU A 115 5.53 0.21 0.83
C LEU A 115 5.14 -0.87 -0.19
N PHE A 116 6.08 -1.70 -0.62
CA PHE A 116 5.79 -2.85 -1.48
C PHE A 116 4.77 -3.79 -0.86
N VAL A 117 4.93 -4.09 0.43
CA VAL A 117 4.03 -4.95 1.20
C VAL A 117 2.62 -4.36 1.21
N ASN A 118 2.46 -3.06 1.51
CA ASN A 118 1.17 -2.39 1.53
C ASN A 118 0.53 -2.22 0.14
N LEU A 119 1.33 -1.92 -0.88
CA LEU A 119 0.88 -1.86 -2.26
C LEU A 119 0.33 -3.21 -2.73
N ALA A 120 1.05 -4.30 -2.46
CA ALA A 120 0.59 -5.65 -2.77
C ALA A 120 -0.73 -6.00 -2.09
N GLN A 121 -0.96 -5.50 -0.87
CA GLN A 121 -2.24 -5.70 -0.19
C GLN A 121 -3.39 -4.97 -0.88
N CYS A 122 -3.16 -3.75 -1.39
CA CYS A 122 -4.15 -3.01 -2.17
C CYS A 122 -4.48 -3.76 -3.47
N GLN A 123 -3.46 -4.20 -4.20
CA GLN A 123 -3.62 -4.97 -5.43
C GLN A 123 -4.35 -6.29 -5.21
N PHE A 124 -4.06 -6.99 -4.11
CA PHE A 124 -4.79 -8.18 -3.71
C PHE A 124 -6.29 -7.89 -3.50
N LYS A 125 -6.65 -6.74 -2.90
CA LYS A 125 -8.05 -6.32 -2.72
C LYS A 125 -8.74 -5.99 -4.04
N GLU A 126 -8.01 -5.43 -4.99
CA GLU A 126 -8.46 -5.17 -6.36
C GLU A 126 -8.43 -6.43 -7.26
N LYS A 127 -8.04 -7.60 -6.72
CA LYS A 127 -7.89 -8.88 -7.43
C LYS A 127 -6.81 -8.89 -8.51
N ASP A 128 -5.88 -7.93 -8.48
CA ASP A 128 -4.66 -7.97 -9.29
C ASP A 128 -3.60 -8.82 -8.57
N TYR A 129 -3.78 -10.13 -8.64
CA TYR A 129 -2.94 -11.09 -7.92
C TYR A 129 -1.51 -11.14 -8.46
N TYR A 130 -1.31 -10.95 -9.77
CA TYR A 130 0.01 -10.96 -10.38
C TYR A 130 0.84 -9.75 -9.94
N ALA A 131 0.25 -8.56 -9.89
CA ALA A 131 0.95 -7.39 -9.38
C ALA A 131 1.25 -7.53 -7.88
N ALA A 132 0.34 -8.12 -7.10
CA ALA A 132 0.58 -8.42 -5.69
C ALA A 132 1.76 -9.40 -5.49
N ILE A 133 1.86 -10.45 -6.31
CA ILE A 133 2.99 -11.41 -6.31
C ILE A 133 4.31 -10.69 -6.64
N LYS A 134 4.30 -9.82 -7.66
CA LYS A 134 5.48 -9.04 -8.05
C LYS A 134 5.99 -8.19 -6.89
N ASN A 135 5.11 -7.38 -6.30
CA ASN A 135 5.49 -6.46 -5.22
C ASN A 135 5.90 -7.18 -3.94
N THR A 136 5.24 -8.28 -3.57
CA THR A 136 5.69 -9.10 -2.43
C THR A 136 7.03 -9.78 -2.69
N THR A 137 7.33 -10.14 -3.95
CA THR A 137 8.64 -10.68 -4.32
C THR A 137 9.74 -9.63 -4.21
N GLU A 138 9.48 -8.39 -4.59
CA GLU A 138 10.40 -7.26 -4.35
C GLU A 138 10.63 -6.98 -2.86
N ALA A 139 9.60 -7.14 -2.03
CA ALA A 139 9.78 -7.04 -0.58
C ALA A 139 10.63 -8.19 -0.02
N LEU A 140 10.42 -9.42 -0.51
CA LEU A 140 11.12 -10.62 -0.04
C LEU A 140 12.55 -10.75 -0.55
N SER A 141 12.88 -10.14 -1.70
CA SER A 141 14.27 -10.05 -2.16
C SER A 141 15.13 -9.20 -1.22
N ARG A 142 14.52 -8.23 -0.53
CA ARG A 142 15.16 -7.33 0.45
C ARG A 142 15.11 -7.87 1.87
N ASP A 143 13.97 -8.41 2.28
CA ASP A 143 13.77 -9.08 3.57
C ASP A 143 13.08 -10.44 3.38
N PRO A 144 13.87 -11.53 3.21
CA PRO A 144 13.33 -12.87 3.00
C PRO A 144 12.50 -13.40 4.18
N THR A 145 12.62 -12.80 5.35
CA THR A 145 11.94 -13.21 6.59
C THR A 145 10.67 -12.41 6.85
N ASN A 146 10.28 -11.52 5.92
CA ASN A 146 9.15 -10.65 6.10
C ASN A 146 7.82 -11.43 6.15
N VAL A 147 7.29 -11.58 7.35
CA VAL A 147 6.07 -12.36 7.63
C VAL A 147 4.86 -11.85 6.83
N LYS A 148 4.71 -10.53 6.71
CA LYS A 148 3.58 -9.92 5.98
C LYS A 148 3.70 -10.18 4.48
N ALA A 149 4.92 -10.09 3.92
CA ALA A 149 5.15 -10.36 2.52
C ALA A 149 4.94 -11.84 2.17
N LEU A 150 5.49 -12.77 2.97
CA LEU A 150 5.29 -14.22 2.82
C LEU A 150 3.81 -14.57 2.84
N TYR A 151 3.07 -14.05 3.81
CA TYR A 151 1.63 -14.32 3.93
C TYR A 151 0.84 -13.74 2.76
N ARG A 152 1.10 -12.50 2.36
CA ARG A 152 0.36 -11.87 1.25
C ARG A 152 0.66 -12.56 -0.08
N ARG A 153 1.90 -12.97 -0.32
CA ARG A 153 2.29 -13.70 -1.53
C ARG A 153 1.67 -15.08 -1.59
N SER A 154 1.65 -15.81 -0.47
CA SER A 154 0.99 -17.12 -0.42
C SER A 154 -0.50 -17.02 -0.70
N LYS A 155 -1.20 -16.02 -0.15
CA LYS A 155 -2.62 -15.77 -0.49
C LYS A 155 -2.81 -15.46 -1.97
N ALA A 156 -1.91 -14.69 -2.58
CA ALA A 156 -2.00 -14.39 -4.01
C ALA A 156 -1.78 -15.64 -4.88
N TYR A 157 -0.79 -16.49 -4.54
CA TYR A 157 -0.57 -17.77 -5.21
C TYR A 157 -1.76 -18.74 -5.08
N ILE A 158 -2.46 -18.74 -3.93
CA ILE A 158 -3.69 -19.52 -3.74
C ILE A 158 -4.80 -19.09 -4.71
N GLU A 159 -4.84 -17.83 -5.12
CA GLU A 159 -5.83 -17.29 -6.05
C GLU A 159 -5.40 -17.46 -7.53
N THR A 160 -4.10 -17.56 -7.81
CA THR A 160 -3.56 -17.88 -9.15
C THR A 160 -3.38 -19.38 -9.40
N TRP A 161 -3.77 -20.24 -8.45
CA TRP A 161 -3.66 -21.70 -8.51
C TRP A 161 -2.23 -22.25 -8.44
N ASP A 162 -1.28 -21.43 -8.01
CA ASP A 162 0.13 -21.80 -7.80
C ASP A 162 0.33 -22.41 -6.41
N PHE A 163 -0.36 -23.52 -6.14
CA PHE A 163 -0.47 -24.09 -4.79
C PHE A 163 0.85 -24.54 -4.17
N ASP A 164 1.82 -25.01 -4.97
CA ASP A 164 3.11 -25.44 -4.45
C ASP A 164 3.93 -24.25 -3.93
N LEU A 165 3.93 -23.14 -4.66
CA LEU A 165 4.58 -21.89 -4.25
C LEU A 165 3.91 -21.29 -3.01
N ALA A 166 2.58 -21.33 -2.95
CA ALA A 166 1.83 -20.91 -1.77
C ALA A 166 2.22 -21.71 -0.52
N ALA A 167 2.30 -23.04 -0.64
CA ALA A 167 2.68 -23.91 0.46
C ALA A 167 4.12 -23.69 0.91
N GLU A 168 5.05 -23.40 -0.01
CA GLU A 168 6.43 -23.07 0.31
C GLU A 168 6.53 -21.78 1.15
N ASP A 169 5.85 -20.71 0.74
CA ASP A 169 5.82 -19.44 1.48
C ASP A 169 5.20 -19.61 2.88
N LEU A 170 4.13 -20.41 3.00
CA LEU A 170 3.50 -20.74 4.28
C LEU A 170 4.42 -21.54 5.20
N ARG A 171 5.17 -22.52 4.68
CA ARG A 171 6.17 -23.26 5.47
C ARG A 171 7.31 -22.36 5.94
N LYS A 172 7.81 -21.48 5.07
CA LYS A 172 8.80 -20.45 5.43
C LYS A 172 8.26 -19.52 6.53
N LEU A 173 6.99 -19.12 6.43
CA LEU A 173 6.33 -18.31 7.44
C LEU A 173 6.29 -19.03 8.80
N ALA A 174 5.94 -20.31 8.84
CA ALA A 174 5.92 -21.09 10.08
C ALA A 174 7.32 -21.23 10.73
N ILE A 175 8.39 -21.25 9.93
CA ILE A 175 9.77 -21.23 10.44
C ILE A 175 10.11 -19.86 11.03
N CYS A 176 9.72 -18.77 10.36
CA CYS A 176 10.02 -17.41 10.81
C CYS A 176 9.18 -16.97 12.04
N ARG A 177 7.93 -17.44 12.13
CA ARG A 177 6.98 -17.14 13.22
C ARG A 177 6.26 -18.41 13.65
N PRO A 178 6.84 -19.18 14.60
CA PRO A 178 6.21 -20.38 15.12
C PRO A 178 4.83 -20.12 15.77
N GLU A 179 4.56 -18.89 16.23
CA GLU A 179 3.27 -18.52 16.82
C GLU A 179 2.13 -18.56 15.81
N MET A 180 2.43 -18.39 14.52
CA MET A 180 1.44 -18.41 13.43
C MET A 180 1.19 -19.82 12.88
N LYS A 181 1.74 -20.87 13.50
CA LYS A 181 1.63 -22.26 13.02
C LYS A 181 0.20 -22.70 12.77
N ASN A 182 -0.74 -22.38 13.66
CA ASN A 182 -2.15 -22.74 13.50
C ASN A 182 -2.78 -22.06 12.27
N THR A 183 -2.45 -20.78 12.04
CA THR A 183 -2.92 -20.05 10.84
C THR A 183 -2.34 -20.66 9.57
N VAL A 184 -1.06 -21.03 9.59
CA VAL A 184 -0.40 -21.69 8.47
C VAL A 184 -1.04 -23.03 8.16
N GLU A 185 -1.31 -23.85 9.17
CA GLU A 185 -1.94 -25.16 9.01
C GLU A 185 -3.35 -25.04 8.42
N ASN A 186 -4.13 -24.05 8.87
CA ASN A 186 -5.43 -23.76 8.28
C ASN A 186 -5.34 -23.37 6.80
N GLU A 187 -4.40 -22.52 6.42
CA GLU A 187 -4.19 -22.12 5.01
C GLU A 187 -3.70 -23.29 4.14
N LEU A 188 -2.85 -24.17 4.68
CA LEU A 188 -2.43 -25.40 3.99
C LEU A 188 -3.61 -26.36 3.76
N ASN A 189 -4.51 -26.50 4.74
CA ASN A 189 -5.73 -27.28 4.58
C ASN A 189 -6.67 -26.69 3.51
N ILE A 190 -6.74 -25.36 3.40
CA ILE A 190 -7.49 -24.68 2.33
C ILE A 190 -6.91 -25.01 0.96
N ILE A 191 -5.58 -25.01 0.81
CA ILE A 191 -4.90 -25.40 -0.44
C ILE A 191 -5.29 -26.82 -0.84
N GLU A 192 -5.21 -27.76 0.11
CA GLU A 192 -5.53 -29.16 -0.17
C GLU A 192 -7.00 -29.35 -0.55
N ALA A 193 -7.92 -28.68 0.16
CA ALA A 193 -9.33 -28.68 -0.18
C ALA A 193 -9.60 -28.12 -1.59
N LYS A 194 -8.90 -27.05 -2.00
CA LYS A 194 -9.00 -26.50 -3.36
C LYS A 194 -8.50 -27.51 -4.41
N ARG A 195 -7.40 -28.22 -4.15
CA ARG A 195 -6.85 -29.27 -5.04
C ARG A 195 -7.85 -30.40 -5.26
N VAL A 196 -8.34 -31.00 -4.18
CA VAL A 196 -9.29 -32.11 -4.24
C VAL A 196 -10.58 -31.71 -4.96
N ASN A 197 -11.09 -30.51 -4.69
CA ASN A 197 -12.29 -30.00 -5.35
C ASN A 197 -12.10 -29.88 -6.88
N GLU A 198 -10.91 -29.45 -7.33
CA GLU A 198 -10.62 -29.36 -8.76
C GLU A 198 -10.47 -30.73 -9.42
N GLU A 199 -9.84 -31.70 -8.74
CA GLU A 199 -9.80 -33.09 -9.22
C GLU A 199 -11.19 -33.70 -9.38
N ILE A 200 -12.07 -33.48 -8.40
CA ILE A 200 -13.47 -33.96 -8.44
C ILE A 200 -14.20 -33.33 -9.63
N LYS A 201 -14.08 -32.01 -9.81
CA LYS A 201 -14.68 -31.30 -10.96
C LYS A 201 -14.13 -31.81 -12.29
N GLY A 202 -12.83 -32.09 -12.37
CA GLY A 202 -12.19 -32.68 -13.55
C GLY A 202 -12.78 -34.05 -13.89
N ARG A 203 -12.91 -34.94 -12.90
CA ARG A 203 -13.51 -36.28 -13.06
C ARG A 203 -14.97 -36.21 -13.49
N GLN A 204 -15.76 -35.32 -12.89
CA GLN A 204 -17.18 -35.13 -13.25
C GLN A 204 -17.34 -34.65 -14.70
N LYS A 205 -16.52 -33.69 -15.15
CA LYS A 205 -16.52 -33.21 -16.55
C LYS A 205 -16.16 -34.32 -17.54
N LEU A 206 -15.19 -35.17 -17.19
CA LEU A 206 -14.78 -36.29 -18.04
C LEU A 206 -15.88 -37.36 -18.13
N ALA A 207 -16.50 -37.72 -17.01
CA ALA A 207 -17.62 -38.66 -16.97
C ALA A 207 -18.78 -38.15 -17.84
N GLY A 208 -19.18 -36.88 -17.70
CA GLY A 208 -20.24 -36.28 -18.52
C GLY A 208 -19.97 -36.32 -20.03
N LYS A 209 -18.72 -36.13 -20.47
CA LYS A 209 -18.33 -36.24 -21.89
C LYS A 209 -18.33 -37.67 -22.39
N LEU A 210 -17.96 -38.65 -21.56
CA LEU A 210 -17.95 -40.06 -21.92
C LEU A 210 -19.37 -40.59 -22.17
N PHE A 211 -20.37 -40.12 -21.41
CA PHE A 211 -21.77 -40.46 -21.61
C PHE A 211 -22.46 -39.66 -22.74
N ALA A 212 -21.87 -38.55 -23.20
CA ALA A 212 -22.40 -37.71 -24.27
C ALA A 212 -21.88 -38.08 -25.67
N CYS A 213 -20.90 -38.99 -25.80
CA CYS A 213 -20.44 -39.47 -27.10
C CYS A 213 -21.50 -40.41 -27.70
N PRO A 214 -22.14 -40.08 -28.84
CA PRO A 214 -23.08 -40.98 -29.49
C PRO A 214 -22.33 -42.25 -29.93
N LYS A 215 -22.95 -43.42 -29.73
CA LYS A 215 -22.46 -44.70 -30.28
C LYS A 215 -22.54 -44.64 -31.81
N SER A 216 -21.56 -44.06 -32.48
CA SER A 216 -21.49 -44.05 -33.95
C SER A 216 -20.48 -45.06 -34.49
N VAL A 217 -20.51 -46.30 -34.02
CA VAL A 217 -19.92 -47.45 -34.74
C VAL A 217 -20.63 -48.73 -34.32
N ALA A 218 -21.76 -49.05 -34.93
CA ALA A 218 -22.27 -50.43 -34.97
C ALA A 218 -23.35 -50.52 -36.05
N GLU A 219 -22.94 -50.58 -37.31
CA GLU A 219 -23.65 -51.30 -38.38
C GLU A 219 -22.76 -51.28 -39.63
N SER A 220 -21.68 -52.06 -39.56
CA SER A 220 -21.09 -52.64 -40.76
C SER A 220 -21.33 -54.14 -40.66
N SER A 221 -21.86 -54.71 -41.74
CA SER A 221 -22.05 -56.14 -41.99
C SER A 221 -23.34 -56.75 -41.42
N ILE A 222 -24.31 -57.03 -42.29
CA ILE A 222 -24.71 -58.39 -42.70
C ILE A 222 -25.60 -58.27 -43.95
N LEU A 223 -25.10 -58.85 -45.04
CA LEU A 223 -25.75 -59.40 -46.25
C LEU A 223 -26.89 -58.63 -46.94
#